data_AF-A0A1Y1K9Z2-F1
#
_entry.id   AF-A0A1Y1K9Z2-F1
#
_cell.length_a   1.000
_cell.length_b   1.000
_cell.length_c   1.000
_cell.angle_alpha   90.00
_cell.angle_beta   90.00
_cell.angle_gamma   90.00
#
_symmetry.space_group_name_H-M   'P 1'
#
loop_
_entity.id
_entity.type
_entity.pdbx_description
1 polymer ?
#
loop_
_entity_poly.entity_id
_entity_poly.type
_entity_poly.pdbx_seq_one_letter_code
_entity_poly.pdbx_strand_id
1 'polypeptide(L)'
;GYWKRSLLKTVQKRVRSIFKPVSKKLPVKLPHRALTDVDLSKYIKLLKIPHFRGIFMRNGLPNRINKTECGIINLDDKINEGTHWTAYIKRGSRVVYFDSIGHVKPPLELVHYFRGGGSR
;
A
#
# COMPACT_ATOMS: atom_id res chain seq x y z
N GLY A 1 -0.61 -16.50 21.29
CA GLY A 1 0.70 -16.98 20.78
C GLY A 1 1.75 -15.88 20.82
N TYR A 2 2.71 -15.98 21.75
CA TYR A 2 3.79 -15.00 21.99
C TYR A 2 4.63 -14.67 20.73
N TRP A 3 4.77 -15.62 19.82
CA TRP A 3 5.51 -15.47 18.56
C TRP A 3 4.89 -14.47 17.56
N LYS A 4 3.55 -14.33 17.50
CA LYS A 4 2.86 -13.37 16.61
C LYS A 4 3.17 -11.92 16.97
N ARG A 5 3.20 -11.59 18.27
CA ARG A 5 3.52 -10.23 18.76
C ARG A 5 4.98 -9.87 18.51
N SER A 6 5.90 -10.83 18.61
CA SER A 6 7.33 -10.64 18.33
C SER A 6 7.59 -10.30 16.86
N LEU A 7 7.00 -11.05 15.92
CA LEU A 7 7.17 -10.81 14.48
C LEU A 7 6.61 -9.43 14.05
N LEU A 8 5.42 -9.07 14.55
CA LEU A 8 4.81 -7.77 14.29
C LEU A 8 5.67 -6.61 14.82
N LYS A 9 6.26 -6.75 16.01
CA LYS A 9 7.19 -5.77 16.57
C LYS A 9 8.46 -5.63 15.72
N THR A 10 9.00 -6.74 15.20
CA THR A 10 10.18 -6.73 14.32
C THR A 10 9.87 -6.07 12.97
N VAL A 11 8.72 -6.38 12.37
CA VAL A 11 8.25 -5.73 11.14
C VAL A 11 8.02 -4.24 11.37
N GLN A 12 7.33 -3.85 12.45
CA GLN A 12 7.16 -2.44 12.81
C GLN A 12 8.48 -1.72 13.03
N LYS A 13 9.45 -2.34 13.71
CA LYS A 13 10.77 -1.75 13.94
C LYS A 13 11.52 -1.54 12.62
N ARG A 14 11.47 -2.52 11.70
CA ARG A 14 12.09 -2.44 10.37
C ARG A 14 11.39 -1.43 9.45
N VAL A 15 10.07 -1.33 9.53
CA VAL A 15 9.29 -0.29 8.82
C VAL A 15 9.66 1.08 9.39
N ARG A 16 9.70 1.26 10.71
CA ARG A 16 10.08 2.54 11.36
C ARG A 16 11.52 2.96 11.06
N SER A 17 12.45 2.02 10.88
CA SER A 17 13.83 2.34 10.51
C SER A 17 13.95 2.81 9.05
N ILE A 18 13.01 2.42 8.19
CA ILE A 18 12.99 2.81 6.77
C ILE A 18 12.08 4.03 6.55
N PHE A 19 11.02 4.17 7.35
CA PHE A 19 9.97 5.16 7.23
C PHE A 19 9.73 5.84 8.58
N LYS A 20 10.07 7.13 8.70
CA LYS A 20 9.74 7.91 9.90
C LYS A 20 8.21 8.10 10.00
N PRO A 21 7.56 7.70 11.09
CA PRO A 21 6.13 7.91 11.27
C PRO A 21 5.82 9.41 11.35
N VAL A 22 4.78 9.86 10.64
CA VAL A 22 4.27 11.22 10.77
C VAL A 22 3.36 11.26 12.00
N SER A 23 3.73 12.08 12.99
CA SER A 23 3.12 12.13 14.33
C SER A 23 1.81 12.93 14.43
N LYS A 24 1.27 13.46 13.32
CA LYS A 24 0.12 14.38 13.39
C LYS A 24 -1.19 13.59 13.39
N LYS A 25 -2.03 13.79 14.42
CA LYS A 25 -3.47 13.47 14.33
C LYS A 25 -4.03 14.19 13.11
N LEU A 26 -4.47 13.42 12.13
CA LEU A 26 -4.99 13.97 10.89
C LEU A 26 -6.43 14.45 11.15
N PRO A 27 -6.78 15.71 10.80
CA PRO A 27 -8.12 16.25 11.00
C PRO A 27 -9.08 15.74 9.91
N VAL A 28 -9.10 14.42 9.71
CA VAL A 28 -9.81 13.78 8.61
C VAL A 28 -10.94 12.95 9.20
N LYS A 29 -12.17 13.40 9.00
CA LYS A 29 -13.37 12.60 9.33
C LYS A 29 -13.58 11.58 8.21
N LEU A 30 -13.56 10.30 8.56
CA LEU A 30 -13.87 9.20 7.66
C LEU A 30 -15.39 9.00 7.56
N PRO A 31 -15.93 8.62 6.38
CA PRO A 31 -17.33 8.27 6.24
C PRO A 31 -17.64 6.97 6.99
N HIS A 32 -18.90 6.79 7.39
CA HIS A 32 -19.38 5.54 8.01
C HIS A 32 -19.80 4.52 6.94
N ARG A 33 -18.92 4.26 5.97
CA ARG A 33 -19.05 3.25 4.92
C ARG A 33 -17.65 2.85 4.43
N ALA A 34 -17.57 1.78 3.62
CA ALA A 34 -16.33 1.45 2.92
C ALA A 34 -15.85 2.63 2.07
N LEU A 35 -14.53 2.86 2.04
CA LEU A 35 -13.94 3.94 1.25
C LEU A 35 -13.94 3.58 -0.22
N THR A 36 -14.33 4.53 -1.07
CA THR A 36 -14.17 4.43 -2.53
C THR A 36 -12.79 4.93 -2.94
N ASP A 37 -12.42 4.68 -4.20
CA ASP A 37 -11.26 5.29 -4.85
C ASP A 37 -11.31 6.83 -4.84
N VAL A 38 -12.50 7.43 -4.93
CA VAL A 38 -12.72 8.87 -4.80
C VAL A 38 -12.37 9.37 -3.40
N ASP A 39 -12.82 8.67 -2.35
CA ASP A 39 -12.48 9.02 -0.96
C ASP A 39 -10.97 8.92 -0.72
N LEU A 40 -10.37 7.82 -1.17
CA LEU A 40 -8.92 7.60 -1.07
C LEU A 40 -8.16 8.73 -1.79
N SER A 41 -8.55 9.07 -3.03
CA SER A 41 -7.94 10.15 -3.81
C SER A 41 -7.99 11.49 -3.07
N LYS A 42 -9.13 11.81 -2.43
CA LYS A 42 -9.27 12.98 -1.57
C LYS A 42 -8.27 12.94 -0.41
N TYR A 43 -8.18 11.82 0.30
CA TYR A 43 -7.28 11.70 1.44
C TYR A 43 -5.81 11.75 1.06
N ILE A 44 -5.39 11.11 -0.04
CA ILE A 44 -4.01 11.18 -0.53
C ILE A 44 -3.57 12.64 -0.75
N LYS A 45 -4.44 13.45 -1.37
CA LYS A 45 -4.19 14.89 -1.60
C LYS A 45 -4.08 15.65 -0.28
N LEU A 46 -5.01 15.42 0.66
CA LEU A 46 -5.00 16.07 1.97
C LEU A 46 -3.76 15.70 2.80
N LEU A 47 -3.33 14.44 2.73
CA LEU A 47 -2.18 13.91 3.45
C LEU A 47 -0.85 14.23 2.77
N LYS A 48 -0.87 14.75 1.54
CA LYS A 48 0.31 15.08 0.73
C LYS A 48 1.29 13.90 0.67
N ILE A 49 0.78 12.70 0.41
CA ILE A 49 1.60 11.49 0.37
C ILE A 49 2.63 11.60 -0.76
N PRO A 50 3.95 11.62 -0.46
CA PRO A 50 4.97 11.79 -1.48
C PRO A 50 5.15 10.51 -2.31
N HIS A 51 5.52 10.68 -3.58
CA HIS A 51 5.72 9.57 -4.53
C HIS A 51 4.50 8.64 -4.66
N PHE A 52 3.30 9.17 -4.44
CA PHE A 52 2.08 8.41 -4.64
C PHE A 52 1.87 8.11 -6.12
N ARG A 53 1.83 6.83 -6.47
CA ARG A 53 1.77 6.32 -7.83
C ARG A 53 0.35 6.25 -8.36
N GLY A 54 -0.59 5.83 -7.52
CA GLY A 54 -1.98 5.67 -7.90
C GLY A 54 -2.74 4.71 -7.00
N ILE A 55 -4.04 4.67 -7.25
CA ILE A 55 -4.97 3.66 -6.75
C ILE A 55 -5.23 2.72 -7.92
N PHE A 56 -5.01 1.43 -7.71
CA PHE A 56 -5.13 0.43 -8.77
C PHE A 56 -6.03 -0.72 -8.34
N MET A 57 -6.64 -1.37 -9.32
CA MET A 57 -7.25 -2.69 -9.14
C MET A 57 -6.16 -3.75 -9.34
N ARG A 58 -6.38 -4.98 -8.87
CA ARG A 58 -5.36 -6.05 -8.86
C ARG A 58 -4.71 -6.26 -10.23
N ASN A 59 -5.54 -6.28 -11.28
CA ASN A 59 -5.14 -6.45 -12.68
C ASN A 59 -4.98 -5.11 -13.45
N GLY A 60 -4.91 -3.99 -12.74
CA GLY A 60 -4.82 -2.63 -13.29
C GLY A 60 -3.50 -1.92 -12.97
N LEU A 61 -2.46 -2.67 -12.58
CA LEU A 61 -1.14 -2.10 -12.28
C LEU A 61 -0.46 -1.56 -13.56
N PRO A 62 0.32 -0.48 -13.46
CA PRO A 62 1.02 0.09 -14.61
C PRO A 62 2.15 -0.84 -15.09
N ASN A 63 2.55 -0.68 -16.35
CA ASN A 63 3.63 -1.51 -16.93
C ASN A 63 5.05 -1.04 -16.54
N ARG A 64 5.18 0.13 -15.93
CA ARG A 64 6.48 0.72 -15.53
C ARG A 64 6.51 0.99 -14.03
N ILE A 65 7.67 0.70 -13.43
CA ILE A 65 7.94 0.85 -12.01
C ILE A 65 8.85 2.05 -11.78
N ASN A 66 8.52 2.91 -10.82
CA ASN A 66 9.42 3.98 -10.40
C ASN A 66 10.44 3.48 -9.36
N LYS A 67 11.61 4.13 -9.29
CA LYS A 67 12.64 3.82 -8.27
C LYS A 67 12.07 3.94 -6.85
N THR A 68 11.26 4.96 -6.62
CA THR A 68 10.54 5.20 -5.37
C THR A 68 9.08 5.50 -5.69
N GLU A 69 8.17 4.72 -5.11
CA GLU A 69 6.73 4.90 -5.27
C GLU A 69 5.95 4.26 -4.12
N CYS A 70 4.72 4.69 -3.91
CA CYS A 70 3.74 4.00 -3.07
C CYS A 70 2.39 4.01 -3.75
N GLY A 71 1.53 3.04 -3.43
CA GLY A 71 0.22 2.94 -4.05
C GLY A 71 -0.75 2.17 -3.17
N ILE A 72 -2.02 2.30 -3.53
CA ILE A 72 -3.13 1.53 -2.94
C ILE A 72 -3.64 0.57 -4.01
N ILE A 73 -3.92 -0.67 -3.62
CA ILE A 73 -4.38 -1.73 -4.51
C ILE A 73 -5.66 -2.34 -3.95
N ASN A 74 -6.70 -2.42 -4.78
CA ASN A 74 -7.83 -3.31 -4.53
C ASN A 74 -7.44 -4.75 -4.89
N LEU A 75 -7.80 -5.73 -4.07
CA LEU A 75 -7.55 -7.15 -4.37
C LEU A 75 -8.51 -7.76 -5.39
N ASP A 76 -9.50 -7.01 -5.84
CA ASP A 76 -10.43 -7.41 -6.88
C ASP A 76 -9.98 -7.00 -8.29
N ASP A 77 -10.64 -7.56 -9.31
CA ASP A 77 -10.42 -7.20 -10.71
C ASP A 77 -11.12 -5.90 -11.08
N LYS A 78 -10.55 -5.17 -12.05
CA LYS A 78 -11.02 -3.86 -12.50
C LYS A 78 -12.46 -3.80 -13.04
N ILE A 79 -13.04 -4.96 -13.35
CA ILE A 79 -14.41 -5.07 -13.84
C ILE A 79 -15.43 -5.13 -12.70
N ASN A 80 -14.97 -5.38 -11.48
CA ASN A 80 -15.80 -5.52 -10.29
C ASN A 80 -15.76 -4.25 -9.44
N GLU A 81 -16.64 -4.18 -8.44
CA GLU A 81 -16.79 -3.03 -7.55
C GLU A 81 -15.68 -2.92 -6.49
N GLY A 82 -14.90 -3.99 -6.28
CA GLY A 82 -13.82 -4.02 -5.30
C GLY A 82 -14.19 -4.74 -4.01
N THR A 83 -13.18 -5.35 -3.37
CA THR A 83 -13.37 -6.18 -2.16
C THR A 83 -12.55 -5.70 -0.97
N HIS A 84 -11.28 -5.41 -1.19
CA HIS A 84 -10.35 -5.11 -0.10
C HIS A 84 -9.21 -4.20 -0.56
N TRP A 85 -8.97 -3.13 0.18
CA TRP A 85 -7.88 -2.19 -0.08
C TRP A 85 -6.63 -2.56 0.70
N THR A 86 -5.50 -2.58 -0.01
CA THR A 86 -4.17 -2.86 0.53
C THR A 86 -3.19 -1.79 0.05
N ALA A 87 -2.00 -1.71 0.64
CA ALA A 87 -1.03 -0.68 0.27
C ALA A 87 0.36 -1.26 0.05
N TYR A 88 1.15 -0.58 -0.77
CA TYR A 88 2.57 -0.88 -0.92
C TYR A 88 3.42 0.38 -0.89
N ILE A 89 4.69 0.20 -0.55
CA ILE A 89 5.73 1.21 -0.74
C ILE A 89 7.00 0.56 -1.25
N LYS A 90 7.59 1.16 -2.28
CA LYS A 90 8.85 0.78 -2.90
C LYS A 90 9.89 1.88 -2.71
N ARG A 91 11.10 1.48 -2.32
CA ARG A 91 12.30 2.33 -2.28
C ARG A 91 13.50 1.54 -2.79
N GLY A 92 13.98 1.89 -3.98
CA GLY A 92 15.04 1.12 -4.66
C GLY A 92 14.57 -0.31 -4.91
N SER A 93 15.34 -1.29 -4.45
CA SER A 93 15.02 -2.72 -4.52
C SER A 93 14.11 -3.24 -3.39
N ARG A 94 13.79 -2.39 -2.40
CA ARG A 94 12.96 -2.79 -1.25
C ARG A 94 11.51 -2.46 -1.50
N VAL A 95 10.64 -3.45 -1.33
CA VAL A 95 9.19 -3.31 -1.38
C VAL A 95 8.63 -3.76 -0.04
N VAL A 96 7.71 -2.97 0.52
CA VAL A 96 6.91 -3.31 1.69
C VAL A 96 5.46 -3.34 1.26
N TYR A 97 4.79 -4.44 1.58
CA TYR A 97 3.36 -4.61 1.41
C TYR A 97 2.68 -4.49 2.78
N PHE A 98 1.53 -3.84 2.81
CA PHE A 98 0.71 -3.64 3.99
C PHE A 98 -0.73 -4.08 3.71
N ASP A 99 -1.22 -4.94 4.57
CA ASP A 99 -2.61 -5.39 4.63
C ASP A 99 -3.08 -5.23 6.07
N SER A 100 -4.23 -4.58 6.26
CA SER A 100 -4.83 -4.33 7.57
C SER A 100 -5.35 -5.61 8.24
N ILE A 101 -5.66 -6.66 7.48
CA ILE A 101 -6.02 -7.98 8.01
C ILE A 101 -4.77 -8.68 8.58
N GLY A 102 -3.61 -8.39 7.98
CA GLY A 102 -2.31 -8.91 8.41
C GLY A 102 -2.09 -10.39 8.06
N HIS A 103 -0.83 -10.82 8.04
CA HIS A 103 -0.40 -12.21 7.76
C HIS A 103 -0.84 -12.81 6.41
N VAL A 104 -1.34 -12.01 5.47
CA VAL A 104 -1.67 -12.42 4.09
C VAL A 104 -0.53 -12.09 3.15
N LYS A 105 -0.26 -12.96 2.17
CA LYS A 105 0.75 -12.71 1.12
C LYS A 105 0.20 -11.69 0.10
N PRO A 106 1.05 -10.85 -0.50
CA PRO A 106 0.61 -9.96 -1.57
C PRO A 106 0.06 -10.77 -2.77
N PRO A 107 -0.86 -10.18 -3.56
CA PRO A 107 -1.35 -10.80 -4.79
C PRO A 107 -0.22 -11.02 -5.79
N LEU A 108 -0.33 -12.06 -6.63
CA LEU A 108 0.72 -12.45 -7.58
C LEU A 108 1.04 -11.34 -8.58
N GLU A 109 0.03 -10.59 -9.01
CA GLU A 109 0.13 -9.44 -9.90
C GLU A 109 1.06 -8.37 -9.33
N LEU A 110 0.97 -8.10 -8.03
CA LEU A 110 1.85 -7.16 -7.35
C LEU A 110 3.28 -7.71 -7.24
N VAL A 111 3.42 -9.01 -7.01
CA VAL A 111 4.72 -9.68 -7.00
C VAL A 111 5.37 -9.63 -8.38
N HIS A 112 4.61 -9.89 -9.44
CA HIS A 112 5.07 -9.81 -10.83
C HIS A 112 5.43 -8.38 -11.22
N TYR A 113 4.59 -7.41 -10.84
CA TYR A 113 4.86 -6.00 -11.06
C TYR A 113 6.24 -5.61 -10.53
N PHE A 114 6.63 -6.04 -9.32
CA PHE A 114 7.96 -5.71 -8.76
C PHE A 114 9.10 -6.64 -9.16
N ARG A 115 8.81 -7.83 -9.72
CA ARG A 115 9.82 -8.72 -10.31
C ARG A 115 10.25 -8.28 -11.70
N GLY A 116 9.40 -7.55 -12.43
CA GLY A 116 9.59 -7.14 -13.83
C GLY A 116 10.73 -6.14 -14.12
N GLY A 117 11.71 -5.96 -13.24
CA GLY A 117 13.00 -5.37 -13.61
C GLY A 117 12.96 -3.94 -14.18
N GLY A 118 12.09 -3.06 -13.67
CA GLY A 118 12.12 -1.63 -13.95
C GLY A 118 13.32 -0.94 -13.28
N SER A 119 14.54 -1.27 -13.72
CA SER A 119 15.76 -0.53 -13.46
C SER A 119 16.43 -0.29 -14.80
N ARG A 120 16.17 0.89 -15.37
CA ARG A 120 17.19 1.64 -16.10
C ARG A 120 17.41 2.91 -15.30
#